data_AF-W6TVP7-F1
#
_entry.id   AF-W6TVP7-F1
#
_cell.length_a   1.000
_cell.length_b   1.000
_cell.length_c   1.000
_cell.angle_alpha   90.00
_cell.angle_beta   90.00
_cell.angle_gamma   90.00
#
_symmetry.space_group_name_H-M   'P 1'
#
loop_
_entity.id
_entity.type
_entity.pdbx_description
1 polymer ?
#
loop_
_entity_poly.entity_id
_entity_poly.type
_entity_poly.pdbx_seq_one_letter_code
_entity_poly.pdbx_strand_id
1 'polypeptide(L)'
;FRGLFDREKINEFNLFSLREDDKFLGIFYGYRKPIQHIITRYEENGIMKAYTFSKVCYIEFRFHKGSVFCYIKGIAKLLKKEKLETQYGKFLLELIISLEKQVYEFYNKKLPSGGIITRWIEKKMQ
;
A
#
# COMPACT_ATOMS: atom_id res chain seq x y z
N PHE A 1 -16.44 7.10 -7.70
CA PHE A 1 -15.27 7.99 -7.70
C PHE A 1 -15.41 9.24 -6.81
N ARG A 2 -16.61 9.84 -6.62
CA ARG A 2 -16.77 11.05 -5.77
C ARG A 2 -16.43 10.90 -4.28
N GLY A 3 -16.50 9.69 -3.70
CA GLY A 3 -16.17 9.46 -2.29
C GLY A 3 -14.67 9.36 -1.94
N LEU A 4 -13.78 9.39 -2.93
CA LEU A 4 -12.31 9.33 -2.71
C LEU A 4 -11.71 10.71 -2.35
N PHE A 5 -12.45 11.80 -2.59
CA PHE A 5 -12.02 13.18 -2.35
C PHE A 5 -12.80 13.85 -1.20
N ASP A 6 -13.48 13.05 -0.39
CA ASP A 6 -14.11 13.52 0.84
C ASP A 6 -13.00 13.86 1.83
N ARG A 7 -12.63 15.14 1.94
CA ARG A 7 -11.51 15.62 2.76
C ARG A 7 -11.66 15.21 4.23
N GLU A 8 -12.88 15.01 4.72
CA GLU A 8 -13.14 14.50 6.08
C GLU A 8 -12.74 13.02 6.27
N LYS A 9 -12.60 12.26 5.17
CA LYS A 9 -12.15 10.86 5.16
C LYS A 9 -10.70 10.68 4.69
N ILE A 10 -10.03 11.76 4.25
CA ILE A 10 -8.62 11.72 3.86
C ILE A 10 -7.80 11.70 5.15
N ASN A 11 -7.26 10.53 5.48
CA ASN A 11 -6.23 10.44 6.51
C ASN A 11 -4.92 10.94 5.90
N GLU A 12 -4.45 12.10 6.37
CA GLU A 12 -3.14 12.62 6.00
C GLU A 12 -2.04 11.77 6.62
N PHE A 13 -1.11 11.32 5.79
CA PHE A 13 0.11 10.64 6.24
C PHE A 13 1.26 11.64 6.13
N ASN A 14 1.62 12.24 7.26
CA ASN A 14 2.72 13.19 7.33
C ASN A 14 4.03 12.43 7.60
N LEU A 15 5.03 12.63 6.73
CA LEU A 15 6.40 12.20 7.00
C LEU A 15 7.02 13.18 8.00
N PHE A 16 7.62 12.64 9.07
CA PHE A 16 8.26 13.45 10.10
C PHE A 16 9.77 13.46 9.91
N SER A 17 10.41 14.58 10.24
CA SER A 17 11.87 14.63 10.36
C SER A 17 12.34 13.61 11.39
N LEU A 18 13.46 12.92 11.09
CA LEU A 18 14.06 11.97 12.01
C LEU A 18 14.61 12.70 13.24
N ARG A 19 14.49 12.08 14.42
CA ARG A 19 15.30 12.49 15.59
C ARG A 19 16.76 12.13 15.30
N GLU A 20 17.71 12.87 15.86
CA GLU A 20 19.14 12.83 15.48
C GLU A 20 19.76 11.42 15.48
N ASP A 21 19.25 10.50 16.29
CA ASP A 21 19.76 9.13 16.42
C ASP A 21 18.91 8.05 15.74
N ASP A 22 17.87 8.44 14.98
CA ASP A 22 17.08 7.51 14.15
C ASP A 22 17.45 7.61 12.67
N LYS A 23 17.24 6.52 11.93
CA LYS A 23 17.64 6.41 10.52
C LYS A 23 16.57 5.69 9.73
N PHE A 24 16.08 6.32 8.67
CA PHE A 24 15.25 5.64 7.68
C PHE A 24 16.05 4.52 7.01
N LEU A 25 15.53 3.30 7.03
CA LEU A 25 16.18 2.11 6.46
C LEU A 25 15.61 1.75 5.09
N GLY A 26 14.34 2.07 4.82
CA GLY A 26 13.71 1.87 3.52
C GLY A 26 12.22 1.55 3.62
N ILE A 27 11.61 1.36 2.44
CA ILE A 27 10.24 0.86 2.31
C ILE A 27 10.26 -0.65 2.08
N PHE A 28 9.34 -1.36 2.72
CA PHE A 28 9.12 -2.79 2.53
C PHE A 28 7.64 -3.08 2.33
N TYR A 29 7.31 -4.05 1.48
CA TYR A 29 5.94 -4.52 1.30
C TYR A 29 5.76 -5.92 1.86
N GLY A 30 4.60 -6.14 2.44
CA GLY A 30 4.25 -7.46 2.95
C GLY A 30 2.75 -7.64 3.07
N TYR A 31 2.37 -8.81 3.55
CA TYR A 31 1.01 -9.10 3.94
C TYR A 31 0.99 -9.90 5.23
N ARG A 32 -0.08 -9.73 6.02
CA ARG A 32 -0.36 -10.56 7.19
C ARG A 32 -1.73 -11.19 7.06
N LYS A 33 -1.92 -12.32 7.75
CA LYS A 33 -3.28 -12.81 7.99
C LYS A 33 -4.00 -11.77 8.86
N PRO A 34 -5.24 -11.38 8.53
CA PRO A 34 -5.99 -10.49 9.38
C PRO A 34 -6.21 -11.13 10.76
N ILE A 35 -6.16 -10.30 11.80
CA ILE A 35 -6.30 -10.72 13.20
C ILE A 35 -7.69 -11.33 13.47
N GLN A 36 -8.68 -10.92 12.68
CA GLN A 36 -10.06 -11.43 12.71
C GLN A 36 -10.51 -11.83 11.30
N HIS A 37 -11.40 -12.81 11.18
CA HIS A 37 -12.02 -13.18 9.91
C HIS A 37 -12.95 -12.07 9.42
N ILE A 38 -12.42 -11.10 8.69
CA ILE A 38 -13.21 -10.00 8.13
C ILE A 38 -13.99 -10.53 6.92
N ILE A 39 -15.30 -10.73 7.11
CA ILE A 39 -16.26 -11.02 6.04
C ILE A 39 -16.97 -9.71 5.71
N THR A 40 -16.76 -9.17 4.51
CA THR A 40 -17.52 -8.01 4.03
C THR A 40 -18.61 -8.48 3.09
N ARG A 41 -19.86 -8.17 3.44
CA ARG A 41 -21.04 -8.41 2.61
C ARG A 41 -21.40 -7.12 1.88
N TYR A 42 -21.76 -7.23 0.61
CA TYR A 42 -22.21 -6.11 -0.19
C TYR A 42 -23.22 -6.58 -1.24
N GLU A 43 -24.13 -5.70 -1.63
CA GLU A 43 -25.13 -5.99 -2.65
C GLU A 43 -24.63 -5.44 -4.00
N GLU A 44 -24.71 -6.26 -5.05
CA GLU A 44 -24.39 -5.86 -6.41
C GLU A 44 -25.48 -6.43 -7.33
N ASN A 45 -26.25 -5.54 -7.97
CA ASN A 45 -27.38 -5.89 -8.83
C ASN A 45 -28.43 -6.80 -8.16
N GLY A 46 -28.79 -6.53 -6.90
CA GLY A 46 -29.77 -7.34 -6.16
C GLY A 46 -29.23 -8.68 -5.63
N ILE A 47 -27.97 -9.00 -5.91
CA ILE A 47 -27.32 -10.24 -5.45
C ILE A 47 -26.39 -9.90 -4.29
N MET A 48 -26.64 -10.54 -3.14
CA MET A 48 -25.75 -10.47 -1.99
C MET A 48 -24.45 -11.21 -2.26
N LYS A 49 -23.34 -10.47 -2.29
CA LYS A 49 -21.98 -11.01 -2.41
C LYS A 49 -21.24 -10.85 -1.09
N ALA A 50 -20.37 -11.81 -0.81
CA ALA A 50 -19.48 -11.74 0.34
C ALA A 50 -18.04 -11.97 -0.12
N TYR A 51 -17.09 -11.25 0.47
CA TYR A 51 -15.68 -11.54 0.30
C TYR A 51 -14.97 -11.55 1.65
N THR A 52 -14.04 -12.48 1.77
CA THR A 52 -13.15 -12.63 2.92
C THR A 52 -11.81 -11.99 2.61
N PHE A 53 -11.25 -11.26 3.56
CA PHE A 53 -9.86 -10.85 3.47
C PHE A 53 -8.97 -12.02 3.88
N SER A 54 -8.31 -12.68 2.93
CA SER A 54 -7.31 -13.71 3.26
C SER A 54 -5.97 -13.10 3.66
N LYS A 55 -5.68 -11.87 3.20
CA LYS A 55 -4.41 -11.16 3.40
C LYS A 55 -4.67 -9.66 3.49
N VAL A 56 -4.08 -9.00 4.50
CA VAL A 56 -4.02 -7.54 4.57
C VAL A 56 -2.62 -7.12 4.16
N CYS A 57 -2.52 -6.43 3.03
CA CYS A 57 -1.25 -5.91 2.52
C CYS A 57 -0.88 -4.60 3.23
N TYR A 58 0.41 -4.38 3.41
CA TYR A 58 0.93 -3.17 4.06
C TYR A 58 2.17 -2.63 3.36
N ILE A 59 2.37 -1.33 3.54
CA ILE A 59 3.64 -0.63 3.33
C ILE A 59 4.29 -0.46 4.70
N GLU A 60 5.53 -0.90 4.86
CA GLU A 60 6.33 -0.68 6.05
C GLU A 60 7.39 0.38 5.74
N PHE A 61 7.33 1.51 6.45
CA PHE A 61 8.41 2.47 6.51
C PHE A 61 9.29 2.08 7.68
N ARG A 62 10.46 1.52 7.39
CA ARG A 62 11.36 1.00 8.41
C ARG A 62 12.38 2.05 8.82
N PHE A 63 12.57 2.19 10.12
CA PHE A 63 13.57 3.04 10.76
C PHE A 63 14.46 2.19 11.66
N HIS A 64 15.53 2.76 12.19
CA HIS A 64 16.43 2.03 13.08
C HIS A 64 15.76 1.69 14.41
N LYS A 65 14.91 2.60 14.92
CA LYS A 65 14.21 2.44 16.20
C LYS A 65 12.83 1.80 16.12
N GLY A 66 12.36 1.47 14.93
CA GLY A 66 11.03 0.89 14.76
C GLY A 66 10.52 1.00 13.33
N SER A 67 9.23 0.70 13.14
CA SER A 67 8.59 0.75 11.83
C SER A 67 7.20 1.35 11.92
N VAL A 68 6.81 2.08 10.88
CA VAL A 68 5.44 2.55 10.67
C VAL A 68 4.80 1.67 9.60
N PHE A 69 3.66 1.05 9.94
CA PHE A 69 2.90 0.18 9.03
C PHE A 69 1.65 0.90 8.52
N CYS A 70 1.53 1.04 7.21
CA CYS A 70 0.35 1.55 6.54
C CYS A 70 -0.40 0.42 5.84
N TYR A 71 -1.60 0.10 6.31
CA TYR A 71 -2.42 -0.97 5.75
C TYR A 71 -3.33 -0.44 4.65
N ILE A 72 -3.06 -0.83 3.40
CA ILE A 72 -3.81 -0.35 2.23
C ILE A 72 -4.53 -1.53 1.58
N LYS A 73 -5.85 -1.53 1.72
CA LYS A 73 -6.75 -2.55 1.13
C LYS A 73 -6.60 -2.70 -0.38
N GLY A 74 -6.29 -1.60 -1.08
CA GLY A 74 -6.10 -1.59 -2.52
C GLY A 74 -4.90 -2.39 -3.01
N ILE A 75 -3.81 -2.49 -2.22
CA ILE A 75 -2.55 -3.13 -2.64
C ILE A 75 -2.75 -4.61 -2.97
N ALA A 76 -3.61 -5.31 -2.23
CA ALA A 76 -3.90 -6.72 -2.49
C ALA A 76 -4.44 -6.97 -3.91
N LYS A 77 -5.07 -5.96 -4.54
CA LYS A 77 -5.54 -6.06 -5.93
C LYS A 77 -4.37 -6.03 -6.92
N LEU A 78 -3.29 -5.32 -6.62
CA LEU A 78 -2.12 -5.24 -7.51
C LEU A 78 -1.41 -6.59 -7.67
N LEU A 79 -1.63 -7.52 -6.74
CA LEU A 79 -1.09 -8.89 -6.79
C LEU A 79 -1.84 -9.81 -7.77
N LYS A 80 -2.91 -9.33 -8.41
CA LYS A 80 -3.69 -10.08 -9.39
C LYS A 80 -3.54 -9.45 -10.76
N LYS A 81 -3.04 -10.21 -11.75
CA LYS A 81 -2.71 -9.70 -13.09
C LYS A 81 -3.89 -9.04 -13.75
N GLU A 82 -5.08 -9.65 -13.66
CA GLU A 82 -6.31 -9.12 -14.24
C GLU A 82 -6.77 -7.80 -13.59
N LYS A 83 -6.36 -7.54 -12.35
CA LYS A 83 -6.68 -6.29 -11.63
C LYS A 83 -5.63 -5.21 -11.84
N LEU A 84 -4.37 -5.59 -12.01
CA LEU A 84 -3.27 -4.68 -12.32
C LEU A 84 -3.51 -3.95 -13.64
N GLU A 85 -4.03 -4.65 -14.65
CA GLU A 85 -4.29 -4.08 -15.97
C GLU A 85 -5.49 -3.11 -16.03
N THR A 86 -6.34 -3.10 -15.01
CA THR A 86 -7.46 -2.16 -14.94
C THR A 86 -6.97 -0.72 -14.76
N GLN A 87 -7.74 0.26 -15.23
CA GLN A 87 -7.43 1.69 -15.04
C GLN A 87 -7.17 2.04 -13.56
N TYR A 88 -7.97 1.49 -12.64
CA TYR A 88 -7.77 1.67 -11.21
C TYR A 88 -6.46 1.04 -10.71
N GLY A 89 -6.11 -0.15 -11.22
CA GLY A 89 -4.87 -0.84 -10.87
C GLY A 89 -3.63 -0.04 -11.28
N LYS A 90 -3.61 0.44 -12.53
CA LYS A 90 -2.53 1.29 -13.06
C LYS A 90 -2.37 2.58 -12.27
N PHE A 91 -3.47 3.29 -12.03
CA PHE A 91 -3.48 4.50 -11.21
C PHE A 91 -2.94 4.26 -9.79
N LEU A 92 -3.39 3.18 -9.13
CA LEU A 92 -2.92 2.84 -7.78
C LEU A 92 -1.42 2.50 -7.76
N LEU A 93 -0.93 1.78 -8.78
CA LEU A 93 0.49 1.47 -8.90
C LEU A 93 1.32 2.75 -9.07
N GLU A 94 0.92 3.63 -9.98
CA GLU A 94 1.59 4.92 -10.21
C GLU A 94 1.63 5.79 -8.96
N LEU A 95 0.51 5.85 -8.22
CA LEU A 95 0.44 6.57 -6.95
C LEU A 95 1.46 6.04 -5.93
N ILE A 96 1.58 4.71 -5.80
CA ILE A 96 2.53 4.09 -4.88
C ILE A 96 3.98 4.30 -5.34
N ILE A 97 4.27 4.22 -6.66
CA ILE A 97 5.60 4.52 -7.20
C ILE A 97 5.98 5.98 -6.93
N SER A 98 5.03 6.91 -7.07
CA SER A 98 5.24 8.32 -6.74
C SER A 98 5.54 8.51 -5.25
N LEU A 99 4.78 7.84 -4.38
CA LEU A 99 5.00 7.84 -2.93
C LEU A 99 6.42 7.33 -2.58
N GLU A 100 6.88 6.23 -3.19
CA GLU A 100 8.23 5.71 -2.96
C GLU A 100 9.30 6.75 -3.29
N LYS A 101 9.18 7.42 -4.44
CA LYS A 101 10.13 8.47 -4.85
C LYS A 101 10.14 9.61 -3.85
N GLN A 102 8.98 10.14 -3.48
CA GLN A 102 8.85 11.26 -2.55
C GLN A 102 9.42 10.93 -1.17
N VAL A 103 9.15 9.73 -0.65
CA VAL A 103 9.68 9.29 0.65
C VAL A 103 11.21 9.16 0.62
N TYR A 104 11.76 8.57 -0.45
CA TYR A 104 13.21 8.42 -0.58
C TYR A 104 13.90 9.78 -0.75
N GLU A 105 13.34 10.69 -1.55
CA GLU A 105 13.82 12.05 -1.71
C GLU A 105 13.79 12.82 -0.38
N PHE A 106 12.67 12.74 0.35
CA PHE A 106 12.51 13.39 1.66
C PHE A 106 13.58 12.95 2.68
N TYR A 107 13.94 11.66 2.72
CA TYR A 107 15.00 11.14 3.58
C TYR A 107 16.40 11.17 2.94
N ASN A 108 16.57 11.91 1.83
CA ASN A 108 17.83 12.05 1.09
C ASN A 108 18.48 10.69 0.73
N LYS A 109 17.68 9.76 0.23
CA LYS A 109 18.09 8.41 -0.19
C LYS A 109 17.84 8.20 -1.68
N LYS A 110 18.65 7.33 -2.28
CA LYS A 110 18.43 6.85 -3.65
C LYS A 110 17.45 5.69 -3.66
N LEU A 111 16.35 5.82 -4.40
CA LEU A 111 15.41 4.73 -4.64
C LEU A 111 16.09 3.63 -5.48
N PRO A 112 15.97 2.34 -5.11
CA PRO A 112 16.51 1.25 -5.93
C PRO A 112 15.89 1.22 -7.34
N SER A 113 16.71 0.90 -8.35
CA SER A 113 16.27 0.81 -9.74
C SER A 113 15.07 -0.14 -9.91
N GLY A 114 14.07 0.25 -10.69
CA GLY A 114 12.84 -0.53 -10.89
C GLY A 114 11.78 -0.40 -9.80
N GLY A 115 12.05 0.34 -8.70
CA GLY A 115 11.06 0.56 -7.64
C GLY A 115 10.85 -0.65 -6.74
N ILE A 116 10.33 -0.42 -5.53
CA ILE A 116 10.23 -1.46 -4.51
C ILE A 116 8.92 -2.24 -4.69
N ILE A 117 7.81 -1.54 -4.96
CA ILE A 117 6.50 -2.15 -5.20
C ILE A 117 6.50 -3.05 -6.43
N THR A 118 7.11 -2.61 -7.53
CA THR A 118 7.16 -3.37 -8.79
C THR A 118 7.88 -4.69 -8.58
N ARG A 119 9.08 -4.66 -8.00
CA ARG A 119 9.86 -5.86 -7.65
C ARG A 119 9.08 -6.78 -6.71
N TRP A 120 8.34 -6.23 -5.76
CA TRP A 120 7.53 -7.02 -4.85
C TRP A 120 6.36 -7.71 -5.55
N ILE A 121 5.64 -7.00 -6.44
CA ILE A 121 4.55 -7.57 -7.25
C ILE A 121 5.09 -8.70 -8.12
N GLU A 122 6.18 -8.46 -8.87
CA GLU A 122 6.82 -9.47 -9.73
C GLU A 122 7.16 -10.74 -8.94
N LYS A 123 7.80 -10.59 -7.77
CA LYS A 123 8.14 -11.71 -6.88
C LYS A 123 6.92 -12.49 -6.35
N LYS A 124 5.73 -11.87 -6.30
CA LYS A 124 4.50 -12.50 -5.80
C LYS A 124 3.61 -13.06 -6.91
N MET A 125 3.87 -12.70 -8.16
CA MET A 125 3.18 -13.22 -9.34
C MET A 125 3.90 -14.42 -9.97
N GLN A 126 5.15 -14.68 -9.59
CA GLN A 126 5.82 -15.98 -9.76
C GLN A 126 5.22 -17.02 -8.80
#